data_AF-A0A7K2KUC8-F1
#
_entry.id   AF-A0A7K2KUC8-F1
#
_cell.length_a   1.000
_cell.length_b   1.000
_cell.length_c   1.000
_cell.angle_alpha   90.00
_cell.angle_beta   90.00
_cell.angle_gamma   90.00
#
_symmetry.space_group_name_H-M   'P 1'
#
loop_
_entity.id
_entity.type
_entity.pdbx_description
1 polymer ?
#
loop_
_entity_poly.entity_id
_entity_poly.type
_entity_poly.pdbx_seq_one_letter_code
_entity_poly.pdbx_strand_id
1 'polypeptide(L)'
;MEDREVAVIGAGVAGLTAAYVLTASCRVTLYEADARLGGHAHTHDLAGPGGRPVSVDSGFIVHNERTYPHLLRLFRELGVSTQDAEMSMSVRCDGCGLEYAGARGAAGLFASRAALRVRYLTLLAEVPVFHRAARRLLARRPHAGVTFGEFLREGGFSPYFVTHFALPLVAAVWSCPARTALSYPAAYLFRFLEHHGLLSVTGSPQWKTVT
;
A
#
# COMPACT_ATOMS: atom_id res chain seq x y z
N MET A 1 -1.77 -23.62 -38.46
CA MET A 1 -1.37 -22.52 -37.54
C MET A 1 -0.33 -23.15 -36.64
N GLU A 2 0.94 -22.78 -36.75
CA GLU A 2 2.02 -23.39 -35.95
C GLU A 2 1.68 -23.30 -34.45
N ASP A 3 1.86 -24.41 -33.73
CA ASP A 3 1.82 -24.43 -32.26
C ASP A 3 2.97 -23.55 -31.75
N ARG A 4 2.66 -22.30 -31.43
CA ARG A 4 3.66 -21.38 -30.88
C ARG A 4 4.04 -21.84 -29.48
N GLU A 5 5.32 -22.12 -29.29
CA GLU A 5 5.89 -22.39 -27.98
C GLU A 5 6.41 -21.09 -27.34
N VAL A 6 5.98 -20.82 -26.11
CA VAL A 6 6.36 -19.61 -25.37
C VAL A 6 6.95 -19.99 -24.02
N ALA A 7 8.13 -19.43 -23.72
CA ALA A 7 8.72 -19.51 -22.39
C ALA A 7 8.38 -18.25 -21.58
N VAL A 8 7.87 -18.44 -20.36
CA VAL A 8 7.66 -17.37 -19.37
C VAL A 8 8.68 -17.56 -18.26
N ILE A 9 9.47 -16.52 -17.96
CA ILE A 9 10.52 -16.55 -16.93
C ILE A 9 10.05 -15.75 -15.71
N GLY A 10 9.91 -16.44 -14.58
CA GLY A 10 9.36 -15.93 -13.33
C GLY A 10 7.87 -16.24 -13.17
N ALA A 11 7.52 -16.88 -12.06
CA ALA A 11 6.17 -17.24 -11.65
C ALA A 11 5.61 -16.31 -10.57
N GLY A 12 5.99 -15.03 -10.58
CA GLY A 12 5.25 -13.99 -9.86
C GLY A 12 3.87 -13.73 -10.49
N VAL A 13 3.07 -12.85 -9.88
CA VAL A 13 1.72 -12.51 -10.36
C VAL A 13 1.67 -12.16 -11.85
N ALA A 14 2.65 -11.41 -12.36
CA ALA A 14 2.73 -11.02 -13.77
C ALA A 14 2.98 -12.24 -14.68
N GLY A 15 3.94 -13.10 -14.34
CA GLY A 15 4.28 -14.28 -15.13
C GLY A 15 3.19 -15.34 -15.10
N LEU A 16 2.59 -15.60 -13.93
CA LEU A 16 1.43 -16.50 -13.82
C LEU A 16 0.24 -15.99 -14.65
N THR A 17 -0.06 -14.70 -14.59
CA THR A 17 -1.15 -14.11 -15.40
C THR A 17 -0.82 -14.21 -16.89
N ALA A 18 0.42 -13.91 -17.30
CA ALA A 18 0.85 -14.03 -18.68
C ALA A 18 0.73 -15.48 -19.18
N ALA A 19 1.23 -16.45 -18.41
CA ALA A 19 1.13 -17.86 -18.72
C ALA A 19 -0.34 -18.30 -18.86
N TYR A 20 -1.19 -17.95 -17.90
CA TYR A 20 -2.63 -18.26 -17.90
C TYR A 20 -3.35 -17.71 -19.15
N VAL A 21 -3.05 -16.48 -19.56
CA VAL A 21 -3.65 -15.90 -20.77
C VAL A 21 -3.10 -16.56 -22.04
N LEU A 22 -1.80 -16.82 -22.10
CA LEU A 22 -1.14 -17.37 -23.29
C LEU A 22 -1.53 -18.83 -23.55
N THR A 23 -1.87 -19.61 -22.51
CA THR A 23 -2.32 -21.01 -22.68
C THR A 23 -3.57 -21.15 -23.55
N ALA A 24 -4.33 -20.07 -23.78
CA ALA A 24 -5.47 -20.08 -24.70
C ALA A 24 -5.07 -20.22 -26.19
N SER A 25 -3.81 -19.99 -26.55
CA SER A 25 -3.36 -19.92 -27.96
C SER A 25 -1.95 -20.45 -28.22
N CYS A 26 -1.18 -20.74 -27.18
CA CYS A 26 0.23 -21.13 -27.25
C CYS A 26 0.49 -22.28 -26.29
N ARG A 27 1.51 -23.09 -26.58
CA ARG A 27 2.09 -24.02 -25.61
C ARG A 27 3.05 -23.24 -24.71
N VAL A 28 2.75 -23.14 -23.42
CA VAL A 28 3.52 -22.33 -22.48
C VAL A 28 4.41 -23.21 -21.60
N THR A 29 5.69 -22.83 -21.47
CA THR A 29 6.60 -23.37 -20.45
C THR A 29 6.94 -22.26 -19.45
N LEU A 30 6.64 -22.47 -18.17
CA LEU A 30 6.92 -21.53 -17.10
C LEU A 30 8.18 -21.96 -16.34
N TYR A 31 9.12 -21.04 -16.18
CA TYR A 31 10.34 -21.24 -15.40
C TYR A 31 10.30 -20.36 -14.16
N GLU A 32 10.56 -20.94 -12.99
CA GLU A 32 10.67 -20.23 -11.72
C GLU A 32 11.97 -20.66 -11.02
N ALA A 33 12.64 -19.71 -10.39
CA ALA A 33 13.89 -19.96 -9.67
C ALA A 33 13.64 -20.50 -8.26
N ASP A 34 12.52 -20.13 -7.63
CA ASP A 34 12.13 -20.61 -6.31
C ASP A 34 11.40 -21.97 -6.39
N ALA A 35 11.27 -22.65 -5.24
CA ALA A 35 10.54 -23.91 -5.11
C ALA A 35 9.00 -23.73 -5.09
N ARG A 36 8.53 -22.48 -5.20
CA ARG A 36 7.10 -22.12 -5.17
C ARG A 36 6.77 -21.10 -6.25
N LEU A 37 5.50 -21.05 -6.61
CA LEU A 37 4.94 -19.99 -7.43
C LEU A 37 4.47 -18.82 -6.55
N GLY A 38 4.25 -17.66 -7.16
CA GLY A 38 3.62 -16.48 -6.55
C GLY A 38 4.56 -15.28 -6.33
N GLY A 39 5.87 -15.50 -6.25
CA GLY A 39 6.83 -14.42 -6.00
C GLY A 39 6.50 -13.66 -4.71
N HIS A 40 6.27 -12.35 -4.76
CA HIS A 40 5.91 -11.58 -3.56
C HIS A 40 4.56 -11.96 -2.93
N ALA A 41 3.64 -12.59 -3.68
CA ALA A 41 2.43 -13.15 -3.09
C ALA A 41 2.82 -14.45 -2.37
N HIS A 42 2.72 -14.45 -1.04
CA HIS A 42 3.25 -15.54 -0.21
C HIS A 42 2.48 -15.70 1.10
N THR A 43 1.77 -16.82 1.18
CA THR A 43 1.01 -17.29 2.34
C THR A 43 1.86 -18.27 3.14
N HIS A 44 1.94 -18.06 4.47
CA HIS A 44 2.63 -18.92 5.41
C HIS A 44 1.61 -19.69 6.24
N ASP A 45 1.75 -21.00 6.35
CA ASP A 45 0.93 -21.80 7.26
C ASP A 45 1.62 -21.93 8.62
N LEU A 46 1.02 -21.32 9.63
CA LEU A 46 1.55 -21.24 10.99
C LEU A 46 0.69 -22.05 11.96
N ALA A 47 1.31 -22.58 13.01
CA ALA A 47 0.57 -23.16 14.13
C ALA A 47 -0.06 -22.04 14.98
N GLY A 48 -1.38 -21.92 14.92
CA GLY A 48 -2.16 -20.99 15.72
C GLY A 48 -2.48 -21.54 17.13
N PRO A 49 -3.24 -20.75 17.92
CA PRO A 49 -3.65 -21.14 19.27
C PRO A 49 -4.37 -22.51 19.27
N GLY A 50 -3.93 -23.41 20.16
CA GLY A 50 -4.47 -24.76 20.25
C GLY A 50 -4.09 -25.69 19.08
N GLY A 51 -3.06 -25.34 18.29
CA GLY A 51 -2.56 -26.15 17.18
C GLY A 51 -3.37 -26.03 15.89
N ARG A 52 -4.35 -25.11 15.83
CA ARG A 52 -5.10 -24.87 14.60
C ARG A 52 -4.22 -24.16 13.56
N PRO A 53 -4.14 -24.64 12.31
CA PRO A 53 -3.37 -23.95 11.28
C PRO A 53 -3.97 -22.57 11.00
N VAL A 54 -3.10 -21.59 10.79
CA VAL A 54 -3.45 -20.22 10.40
C VAL A 54 -2.59 -19.83 9.22
N SER A 55 -3.24 -19.47 8.12
CA SER A 55 -2.58 -18.98 6.92
C SER A 55 -2.37 -17.46 7.04
N VAL A 56 -1.14 -17.00 6.85
CA VAL A 56 -0.74 -15.60 7.00
C VAL A 56 -0.04 -15.11 5.73
N ASP A 57 -0.65 -14.15 5.06
CA ASP A 57 -0.03 -13.51 3.90
C ASP A 57 1.05 -12.50 4.33
N SER A 58 2.24 -12.64 3.77
CA SER A 58 3.39 -11.77 4.05
C SER A 58 3.63 -10.69 3.00
N GLY A 59 3.03 -10.84 1.82
CA GLY A 59 3.14 -9.90 0.72
C GLY A 59 1.94 -10.00 -0.21
N PHE A 60 1.56 -8.86 -0.81
CA PHE A 60 0.35 -8.73 -1.63
C PHE A 60 -0.92 -9.23 -0.91
N ILE A 61 -1.22 -8.61 0.22
CA ILE A 61 -2.20 -9.12 1.20
C ILE A 61 -3.64 -8.61 0.99
N VAL A 62 -3.81 -7.54 0.21
CA VAL A 62 -5.12 -6.91 -0.03
C VAL A 62 -5.26 -6.36 -1.45
N HIS A 63 -6.51 -6.23 -1.88
CA HIS A 63 -6.91 -5.55 -3.11
C HIS A 63 -8.16 -4.70 -2.86
N ASN A 64 -8.59 -3.95 -3.88
CA ASN A 64 -9.88 -3.27 -3.89
C ASN A 64 -10.46 -3.17 -5.31
N GLU A 65 -11.76 -2.91 -5.41
CA GLU A 65 -12.49 -2.92 -6.68
C GLU A 65 -12.11 -1.78 -7.63
N ARG A 66 -11.65 -0.65 -7.10
CA ARG A 66 -11.28 0.52 -7.89
C ARG A 66 -9.97 0.31 -8.65
N THR A 67 -8.97 -0.28 -8.00
CA THR A 67 -7.58 -0.29 -8.48
C THR A 67 -7.14 -1.63 -9.07
N TYR A 68 -7.90 -2.71 -8.85
CA TYR A 68 -7.54 -4.06 -9.29
C TYR A 68 -8.59 -4.73 -10.23
N PRO A 69 -9.14 -4.04 -11.26
CA PRO A 69 -10.21 -4.61 -12.08
C PRO A 69 -9.79 -5.88 -12.84
N HIS A 70 -8.55 -5.95 -13.31
CA HIS A 70 -8.02 -7.13 -14.01
C HIS A 70 -7.81 -8.33 -13.09
N LEU A 71 -7.27 -8.11 -11.89
CA LEU A 71 -7.12 -9.16 -10.89
C LEU A 71 -8.49 -9.72 -10.48
N LEU A 72 -9.47 -8.84 -10.27
CA LEU A 72 -10.84 -9.27 -9.96
C LEU A 72 -11.49 -10.07 -11.08
N ARG A 73 -11.18 -9.76 -12.34
CA ARG A 73 -11.62 -10.59 -13.47
C ARG A 73 -11.00 -11.98 -13.38
N LEU A 74 -9.68 -12.06 -13.15
CA LEU A 74 -8.98 -13.32 -12.97
C LEU A 74 -9.56 -14.13 -11.79
N PHE A 75 -9.83 -13.51 -10.65
CA PHE A 75 -10.46 -14.18 -9.51
C PHE A 75 -11.82 -14.75 -9.86
N ARG A 76 -12.66 -14.03 -10.61
CA ARG A 76 -13.95 -14.57 -11.08
C ARG A 76 -13.79 -15.74 -12.03
N GLU A 77 -12.85 -15.67 -12.96
CA GLU A 77 -12.56 -16.77 -13.90
C GLU A 77 -12.06 -18.03 -13.16
N LEU A 78 -11.26 -17.85 -12.11
CA LEU A 78 -10.69 -18.94 -11.31
C LEU A 78 -11.58 -19.39 -10.14
N GLY A 79 -12.72 -18.73 -9.89
CA GLY A 79 -13.59 -19.03 -8.75
C GLY A 79 -12.99 -18.67 -7.38
N VAL A 80 -12.05 -17.71 -7.33
CA VAL A 80 -11.39 -17.26 -6.10
C VAL A 80 -12.33 -16.36 -5.30
N SER A 81 -12.57 -16.74 -4.03
CA SER A 81 -13.39 -15.97 -3.10
C SER A 81 -12.58 -14.91 -2.36
N THR A 82 -13.24 -13.82 -1.99
CA THR A 82 -12.63 -12.69 -1.27
C THR A 82 -13.56 -12.23 -0.15
N GLN A 83 -12.97 -11.70 0.91
CA GLN A 83 -13.67 -11.15 2.07
C GLN A 83 -13.24 -9.70 2.31
N ASP A 84 -14.07 -8.96 3.02
CA ASP A 84 -13.73 -7.59 3.43
C ASP A 84 -12.56 -7.60 4.43
N ALA A 85 -11.64 -6.67 4.23
CA ALA A 85 -10.50 -6.44 5.11
C ALA A 85 -10.52 -5.00 5.61
N GLU A 86 -10.25 -4.80 6.90
CA GLU A 86 -9.99 -3.47 7.44
C GLU A 86 -8.52 -3.11 7.19
N MET A 87 -8.28 -1.97 6.54
CA MET A 87 -6.95 -1.38 6.48
C MET A 87 -6.97 -0.08 7.27
N SER A 88 -6.36 -0.08 8.44
CA SER A 88 -6.22 1.10 9.28
C SER A 88 -4.76 1.35 9.66
N MET A 89 -4.46 2.61 9.95
CA MET A 89 -3.15 3.05 10.37
C MET A 89 -3.27 3.73 11.74
N SER A 90 -2.37 3.36 12.63
CA SER A 90 -2.15 4.06 13.89
C SER A 90 -0.69 4.43 14.03
N VAL A 91 -0.41 5.51 14.75
CA VAL A 91 0.94 5.94 15.10
C VAL A 91 1.03 6.00 16.61
N ARG A 92 2.08 5.38 17.14
CA ARG A 92 2.50 5.49 18.53
C ARG A 92 3.94 6.00 18.58
N CYS A 93 4.19 7.00 19.43
CA CYS A 93 5.49 7.58 19.67
C CYS A 93 5.81 7.48 21.16
N ASP A 94 6.63 6.52 21.56
CA ASP A 94 7.01 6.32 22.96
C ASP A 94 7.79 7.51 23.53
N GLY A 95 8.57 8.21 22.70
CA GLY A 95 9.37 9.36 23.14
C GLY A 95 8.53 10.57 23.56
N CYS A 96 7.36 10.77 22.95
CA CYS A 96 6.54 11.95 23.20
C CYS A 96 5.13 11.65 23.75
N GLY A 97 4.78 10.36 23.83
CA GLY A 97 3.51 9.84 24.33
C GLY A 97 2.33 10.02 23.37
N LEU A 98 2.59 10.34 22.09
CA LEU A 98 1.53 10.49 21.09
C LEU A 98 1.06 9.12 20.64
N GLU A 99 -0.24 8.91 20.73
CA GLU A 99 -0.96 7.81 20.08
C GLU A 99 -2.19 8.37 19.36
N TYR A 100 -2.36 7.99 18.09
CA TYR A 100 -3.57 8.30 17.33
C TYR A 100 -3.84 7.25 16.24
N ALA A 101 -5.11 7.11 15.87
CA ALA A 101 -5.56 6.27 14.76
C ALA A 101 -6.60 7.03 13.91
N GLY A 102 -6.21 7.43 12.69
CA GLY A 102 -7.04 8.30 11.85
C GLY A 102 -8.38 7.70 11.45
N ALA A 103 -8.41 6.38 11.20
CA ALA A 103 -9.61 5.67 10.77
C ALA A 103 -10.66 5.46 11.89
N ARG A 104 -10.35 5.81 13.15
CA ARG A 104 -11.23 5.61 14.31
C ARG A 104 -11.93 6.90 14.77
N GLY A 105 -12.03 7.90 13.89
CA GLY A 105 -12.72 9.16 14.15
C GLY A 105 -12.08 9.96 15.30
N ALA A 106 -12.89 10.80 15.98
CA ALA A 106 -12.39 11.64 17.07
C ALA A 106 -11.78 10.83 18.22
N ALA A 107 -12.38 9.70 18.58
CA ALA A 107 -11.83 8.80 19.61
C ALA A 107 -10.43 8.29 19.24
N GLY A 108 -10.21 7.99 17.96
CA GLY A 108 -8.90 7.62 17.44
C GLY A 108 -7.91 8.77 17.37
N LEU A 109 -8.34 9.95 16.95
CA LEU A 109 -7.47 11.13 16.84
C LEU A 109 -7.05 11.69 18.20
N PHE A 110 -7.84 11.46 19.25
CA PHE A 110 -7.57 11.95 20.60
C PHE A 110 -7.36 10.81 21.61
N ALA A 111 -6.76 9.71 21.16
CA ALA A 111 -6.56 8.49 21.97
C ALA A 111 -5.53 8.64 23.11
N SER A 112 -4.76 9.73 23.15
CA SER A 112 -3.71 9.96 24.14
C SER A 112 -3.71 11.39 24.69
N ARG A 113 -3.17 11.60 25.90
CA ARG A 113 -3.00 12.96 26.47
C ARG A 113 -2.15 13.87 25.59
N ALA A 114 -1.16 13.30 24.89
CA ALA A 114 -0.31 14.07 23.98
C ALA A 114 -1.07 14.55 22.73
N ALA A 115 -2.20 13.94 22.38
CA ALA A 115 -3.08 14.38 21.29
C ALA A 115 -3.86 15.68 21.61
N LEU A 116 -3.74 16.23 22.82
CA LEU A 116 -4.28 17.55 23.17
C LEU A 116 -3.23 18.67 23.08
N ARG A 117 -1.97 18.33 22.77
CA ARG A 117 -0.88 19.32 22.70
C ARG A 117 -0.95 20.10 21.39
N VAL A 118 -0.62 21.39 21.46
CA VAL A 118 -0.62 22.32 20.32
C VAL A 118 0.11 21.74 19.10
N ARG A 119 1.31 21.15 19.30
CA ARG A 119 2.10 20.53 18.21
C ARG A 119 1.34 19.45 17.43
N TYR A 120 0.47 18.68 18.07
CA TYR A 120 -0.34 17.67 17.39
C TYR A 120 -1.54 18.30 16.68
N LEU A 121 -2.17 19.31 17.28
CA LEU A 121 -3.22 20.08 16.61
C LEU A 121 -2.69 20.78 15.35
N THR A 122 -1.45 21.30 15.40
CA THR A 122 -0.74 21.83 14.24
C THR A 122 -0.54 20.76 13.16
N LEU A 123 -0.06 19.56 13.54
CA LEU A 123 0.06 18.43 12.63
C LEU A 123 -1.26 18.11 11.92
N LEU A 124 -2.38 18.07 12.66
CA LEU A 124 -3.70 17.81 12.09
C LEU A 124 -4.11 18.89 11.07
N ALA A 125 -3.75 20.15 11.32
CA ALA A 125 -3.98 21.24 10.37
C ALA A 125 -3.08 21.14 9.12
N GLU A 126 -1.89 20.53 9.24
CA GLU A 126 -0.97 20.30 8.12
C GLU A 126 -1.42 19.16 7.19
N VAL A 127 -2.12 18.13 7.68
CA VAL A 127 -2.63 17.00 6.88
C VAL A 127 -3.43 17.43 5.62
N PRO A 128 -4.46 18.29 5.71
CA PRO A 128 -5.18 18.72 4.52
C PRO A 128 -4.33 19.60 3.60
N VAL A 129 -3.35 20.34 4.12
CA VAL A 129 -2.39 21.12 3.32
C VAL A 129 -1.50 20.17 2.53
N PHE A 130 -0.99 19.12 3.15
CA PHE A 130 -0.23 18.03 2.54
C PHE A 130 -0.99 17.37 1.40
N HIS A 131 -2.25 16.95 1.64
CA HIS A 131 -3.08 16.35 0.60
C HIS A 131 -3.28 17.27 -0.61
N ARG A 132 -3.55 18.56 -0.38
CA ARG A 132 -3.70 19.54 -1.48
C ARG A 132 -2.39 19.78 -2.22
N ALA A 133 -1.25 19.84 -1.51
CA ALA A 133 0.06 20.00 -2.12
C ALA A 133 0.45 18.78 -2.97
N ALA A 134 0.19 17.57 -2.48
CA ALA A 134 0.44 16.32 -3.21
C ALA A 134 -0.39 16.25 -4.50
N ARG A 135 -1.69 16.57 -4.45
CA ARG A 135 -2.55 16.63 -5.64
C ARG A 135 -2.10 17.71 -6.64
N ARG A 136 -1.66 18.88 -6.17
CA ARG A 136 -1.08 19.92 -7.03
C ARG A 136 0.19 19.45 -7.73
N LEU A 137 1.03 18.66 -7.06
CA LEU A 137 2.22 18.08 -7.68
C LEU A 137 1.82 17.09 -8.79
N LEU A 138 0.82 16.24 -8.55
CA LEU A 138 0.30 15.30 -9.57
C LEU A 138 -0.36 15.99 -10.78
N ALA A 139 -0.91 17.20 -10.60
CA ALA A 139 -1.51 17.96 -11.69
C ALA A 139 -0.46 18.64 -12.60
N ARG A 140 0.76 18.88 -12.13
CA ARG A 140 1.84 19.50 -12.91
C ARG A 140 2.46 18.49 -13.89
N ARG A 141 2.77 18.94 -15.11
CA ARG A 141 3.45 18.13 -16.14
C ARG A 141 4.58 18.96 -16.78
N PRO A 142 5.78 18.38 -17.00
CA PRO A 142 6.22 17.06 -16.55
C PRO A 142 6.33 16.98 -15.03
N HIS A 143 6.29 15.75 -14.49
CA HIS A 143 6.59 15.54 -13.07
C HIS A 143 8.07 15.84 -12.86
N ALA A 144 8.39 16.91 -12.15
CA ALA A 144 9.76 17.15 -11.74
C ALA A 144 10.26 15.95 -10.93
N GLY A 145 11.55 15.60 -11.06
CA GLY A 145 12.21 14.52 -10.32
C GLY A 145 12.37 14.78 -8.83
N VAL A 146 11.38 15.45 -8.21
CA VAL A 146 11.34 15.85 -6.82
C VAL A 146 11.16 14.61 -5.96
N THR A 147 12.06 14.47 -5.00
CA THR A 147 11.99 13.45 -3.97
C THR A 147 10.94 13.80 -2.92
N PHE A 148 10.46 12.81 -2.17
CA PHE A 148 9.51 13.04 -1.09
C PHE A 148 10.06 14.00 -0.02
N GLY A 149 11.35 13.91 0.30
CA GLY A 149 12.02 14.80 1.24
C GLY A 149 12.09 16.25 0.74
N GLU A 150 12.41 16.46 -0.54
CA GLU A 150 12.40 17.80 -1.14
C GLU A 150 11.00 18.41 -1.16
N PHE A 151 9.99 17.62 -1.51
CA PHE A 151 8.60 18.06 -1.44
C PHE A 151 8.21 18.52 -0.02
N LEU A 152 8.60 17.76 1.02
CA LEU A 152 8.29 18.11 2.39
C LEU A 152 9.00 19.42 2.83
N ARG A 153 10.26 19.58 2.43
CA ARG A 153 11.07 20.77 2.71
C ARG A 153 10.51 22.00 2.00
N GLU A 154 10.21 21.91 0.71
CA GLU A 154 9.66 23.00 -0.11
C GLU A 154 8.23 23.38 0.30
N GLY A 155 7.46 22.41 0.78
CA GLY A 155 6.13 22.63 1.34
C GLY A 155 6.13 23.30 2.72
N GLY A 156 7.29 23.43 3.36
CA GLY A 156 7.42 24.05 4.69
C GLY A 156 6.77 23.24 5.81
N PHE A 157 6.65 21.91 5.66
CA PHE A 157 6.02 21.06 6.67
C PHE A 157 6.89 20.97 7.93
N SER A 158 6.23 21.02 9.09
CA SER A 158 6.92 21.02 10.38
C SER A 158 7.68 19.71 10.61
N PRO A 159 8.82 19.73 11.33
CA PRO A 159 9.51 18.49 11.70
C PRO A 159 8.60 17.51 12.46
N TYR A 160 7.66 18.04 13.26
CA TYR A 160 6.69 17.22 13.98
C TYR A 160 5.74 16.48 13.01
N PHE A 161 5.20 17.15 12.00
CA PHE A 161 4.40 16.53 10.93
C PHE A 161 5.19 15.48 10.15
N VAL A 162 6.44 15.81 9.77
CA VAL A 162 7.29 14.88 9.01
C VAL A 162 7.51 13.59 9.79
N THR A 163 7.90 13.68 11.07
CA THR A 163 8.20 12.52 11.91
C THR A 163 6.98 11.73 12.34
N HIS A 164 5.84 12.38 12.59
CA HIS A 164 4.68 11.72 13.21
C HIS A 164 3.53 11.42 12.25
N PHE A 165 3.57 11.91 11.00
CA PHE A 165 2.56 11.60 9.99
C PHE A 165 3.19 11.17 8.66
N ALA A 166 4.03 12.01 8.06
CA ALA A 166 4.50 11.81 6.68
C ALA A 166 5.40 10.58 6.53
N LEU A 167 6.41 10.46 7.40
CA LEU A 167 7.32 9.32 7.40
C LEU A 167 6.64 8.01 7.80
N PRO A 168 5.84 7.95 8.89
CA PRO A 168 5.08 6.74 9.22
C PRO A 168 4.17 6.27 8.09
N LEU A 169 3.48 7.19 7.39
CA LEU A 169 2.59 6.84 6.28
C LEU A 169 3.35 6.13 5.16
N VAL A 170 4.48 6.69 4.73
CA VAL A 170 5.27 6.11 3.63
C VAL A 170 5.99 4.84 4.08
N ALA A 171 6.58 4.84 5.27
CA ALA A 171 7.29 3.69 5.80
C ALA A 171 6.36 2.48 5.97
N ALA A 172 5.11 2.67 6.42
CA ALA A 172 4.13 1.61 6.55
C ALA A 172 3.74 1.01 5.17
N VAL A 173 3.51 1.85 4.16
CA VAL A 173 3.09 1.39 2.83
C VAL A 173 4.24 0.71 2.06
N TRP A 174 5.47 1.24 2.15
CA TRP A 174 6.63 0.70 1.43
C TRP A 174 7.48 -0.28 2.24
N SER A 175 7.10 -0.58 3.49
CA SER A 175 7.86 -1.44 4.41
C SER A 175 9.35 -1.10 4.43
N CYS A 176 9.68 0.21 4.50
CA CYS A 176 11.04 0.70 4.33
C CYS A 176 11.49 1.59 5.50
N PRO A 177 12.81 1.72 5.73
CA PRO A 177 13.33 2.68 6.70
C PRO A 177 12.94 4.13 6.35
N ALA A 178 12.71 4.96 7.37
CA ALA A 178 12.31 6.36 7.19
C ALA A 178 13.28 7.18 6.30
N ARG A 179 14.58 6.93 6.39
CA ARG A 179 15.58 7.59 5.52
C ARG A 179 15.37 7.25 4.04
N THR A 180 14.98 6.01 3.75
CA THR A 180 14.72 5.54 2.38
C THR A 180 13.45 6.18 1.85
N ALA A 181 12.40 6.30 2.69
CA ALA A 181 11.15 6.97 2.35
C ALA A 181 11.37 8.39 1.78
N LEU A 182 12.31 9.17 2.32
CA LEU A 182 12.60 10.53 1.86
C LEU A 182 13.17 10.60 0.43
N SER A 183 13.88 9.57 -0.01
CA SER A 183 14.48 9.52 -1.36
C SER A 183 13.51 9.07 -2.46
N TYR A 184 12.29 8.62 -2.11
CA TYR A 184 11.35 8.14 -3.13
C TYR A 184 10.87 9.27 -4.05
N PRO A 185 10.66 8.99 -5.35
CA PRO A 185 10.03 9.94 -6.26
C PRO A 185 8.62 10.33 -5.79
N ALA A 186 8.41 11.61 -5.48
CA ALA A 186 7.16 12.09 -4.87
C ALA A 186 5.94 11.85 -5.76
N ALA A 187 6.09 12.03 -7.07
CA ALA A 187 4.99 11.81 -8.03
C ALA A 187 4.52 10.35 -8.07
N TYR A 188 5.46 9.39 -7.96
CA TYR A 188 5.12 7.96 -7.92
C TYR A 188 4.38 7.63 -6.63
N LEU A 189 4.93 8.07 -5.49
CA LEU A 189 4.34 7.92 -4.17
C LEU A 189 2.91 8.47 -4.12
N PHE A 190 2.71 9.72 -4.55
CA PHE A 190 1.41 10.37 -4.47
C PHE A 190 0.39 9.77 -5.42
N ARG A 191 0.79 9.28 -6.59
CA ARG A 191 -0.14 8.57 -7.49
C ARG A 191 -0.64 7.28 -6.84
N PHE A 192 0.24 6.55 -6.18
CA PHE A 192 -0.16 5.38 -5.40
C PHE A 192 -1.15 5.77 -4.29
N LEU A 193 -0.84 6.80 -3.49
CA LEU A 193 -1.73 7.25 -2.43
C LEU A 193 -3.09 7.74 -2.98
N GLU A 194 -3.11 8.41 -4.13
CA GLU A 194 -4.35 8.88 -4.79
C GLU A 194 -5.23 7.72 -5.23
N HIS A 195 -4.67 6.73 -5.93
CA HIS A 195 -5.39 5.55 -6.39
C HIS A 195 -6.08 4.80 -5.22
N HIS A 196 -5.42 4.79 -4.06
CA HIS A 196 -5.91 4.12 -2.85
C HIS A 196 -6.71 5.04 -1.91
N GLY A 197 -7.01 6.27 -2.32
CA GLY A 197 -7.80 7.21 -1.51
C GLY A 197 -7.11 7.67 -0.21
N LEU A 198 -5.78 7.55 -0.14
CA LEU A 198 -4.94 7.94 1.00
C LEU A 198 -4.52 9.43 0.96
N LEU A 199 -4.90 10.18 -0.09
CA LEU A 199 -4.78 11.65 -0.17
C LEU A 199 -6.09 12.39 0.17
N SER A 200 -6.96 11.73 0.91
CA SER A 200 -8.25 12.22 1.37
C SER A 200 -8.54 11.65 2.78
N VAL A 201 -9.40 12.33 3.53
CA VAL A 201 -9.89 11.82 4.83
C VAL A 201 -11.07 10.87 4.64
N THR A 202 -11.72 10.93 3.48
CA THR A 202 -12.89 10.10 3.13
C THR A 202 -12.72 9.51 1.73
N GLY A 203 -13.50 8.47 1.40
CA GLY A 203 -13.53 7.89 0.06
C GLY A 203 -12.41 6.89 -0.25
N SER A 204 -11.74 6.38 0.80
CA SER A 204 -10.90 5.19 0.70
C SER A 204 -11.76 4.00 0.24
N PRO A 205 -11.28 3.20 -0.72
CA PRO A 205 -12.02 2.06 -1.20
C PRO A 205 -12.09 0.98 -0.09
N GLN A 206 -13.16 0.17 -0.11
CA GLN A 206 -13.23 -1.03 0.73
C GLN A 206 -12.10 -1.97 0.33
N TRP A 207 -11.26 -2.31 1.29
CA TRP A 207 -10.21 -3.30 1.10
C TRP A 207 -10.78 -4.69 1.24
N LYS A 208 -10.20 -5.62 0.48
CA LYS A 208 -10.56 -7.03 0.47
C LYS A 208 -9.31 -7.89 0.46
N THR A 209 -9.42 -9.10 0.97
CA THR A 209 -8.38 -10.13 0.92
C THR A 209 -8.97 -11.46 0.46
N VAL A 210 -8.11 -12.40 0.09
CA VAL A 210 -8.50 -13.74 -0.37
C VAL A 210 -8.90 -14.60 0.84
N THR A 211 -9.76 -15.60 0.63
CA THR A 211 -10.23 -16.53 1.68
C THR A 211 -9.76 -17.96 1.43
#